data_AF-A0A7X9N6D4-F1
#
_entry.id   AF-A0A7X9N6D4-F1
#
_cell.length_a   1.000
_cell.length_b   1.000
_cell.length_c   1.000
_cell.angle_alpha   90.00
_cell.angle_beta   90.00
_cell.angle_gamma   90.00
#
_symmetry.space_group_name_H-M   'P 1'
#
loop_
_entity.id
_entity.type
_entity.pdbx_description
1 polymer ?
#
loop_
_entity_poly.entity_id
_entity_poly.type
_entity_poly.pdbx_seq_one_letter_code
_entity_poly.pdbx_strand_id
1 'polypeptide(L)'
;MIVITLSKVPMSLRGDLTKWCQEVQTGVYVGNFSARIRDLLWERITKSIGNGEATLIYSTNNELGYTFRTTRKDKQVINFDGLPFIKHLKNSPGSVKHGFSKAAKLHRAKKAQKSRFSQANSVSSKQRITNLVAIDLETTGLKPVNSEIISISAVKMISEQQVEKFNRYIKIKSEVPPNIQKLTGLSNQLLDSEGESLEKALDEFQNFIGDYAIVGYNLLFDQTFLNAAFIKANKQIISNRMIDLMPIVKKDQKFLDNYRLATVLKNYEIENGHPHRSVSDATATLDLALKLIKNGKLRI
;
A
#
# COMPACT_ATOMS: atom_id res chain seq x y z
N MET A 1 -23.50 -5.33 -26.11
CA MET A 1 -22.20 -6.04 -26.11
C MET A 1 -21.13 -5.16 -26.74
N ILE A 2 -19.89 -5.23 -26.22
CA ILE A 2 -18.73 -4.56 -26.80
C ILE A 2 -17.56 -5.55 -26.97
N VAL A 3 -16.71 -5.28 -27.95
CA VAL A 3 -15.43 -5.99 -28.18
C VAL A 3 -14.34 -4.96 -28.35
N ILE A 4 -13.21 -5.11 -27.65
CA ILE A 4 -12.08 -4.20 -27.70
C ILE A 4 -10.84 -4.98 -28.15
N THR A 5 -10.21 -4.54 -29.22
CA THR A 5 -8.92 -5.09 -29.65
C THR A 5 -7.80 -4.10 -29.38
N LEU A 6 -6.65 -4.58 -28.91
CA LEU A 6 -5.47 -3.78 -28.56
C LEU A 6 -4.21 -4.36 -29.18
N SER A 7 -3.36 -3.49 -29.73
CA SER A 7 -2.05 -3.84 -30.29
C SER A 7 -0.98 -2.87 -29.81
N LYS A 8 0.21 -3.38 -29.45
CA LYS A 8 1.37 -2.57 -29.01
C LYS A 8 1.07 -1.57 -27.87
N VAL A 9 0.13 -1.91 -26.97
CA VAL A 9 -0.27 -1.06 -25.84
C VAL A 9 0.51 -1.39 -24.54
N PRO A 10 0.61 -0.45 -23.58
CA PRO A 10 1.22 -0.71 -22.27
C PRO A 10 0.50 -1.80 -21.46
N MET A 11 1.24 -2.58 -20.67
CA MET A 11 0.69 -3.61 -19.77
C MET A 11 -0.29 -3.04 -18.73
N SER A 12 -0.09 -1.79 -18.32
CA SER A 12 -1.00 -1.10 -17.40
C SER A 12 -2.40 -0.94 -17.98
N LEU A 13 -2.52 -0.68 -19.29
CA LEU A 13 -3.83 -0.56 -19.94
C LEU A 13 -4.53 -1.92 -20.05
N ARG A 14 -3.78 -2.98 -20.37
CA ARG A 14 -4.30 -4.36 -20.40
C ARG A 14 -4.88 -4.76 -19.05
N GLY A 15 -4.10 -4.61 -17.97
CA GLY A 15 -4.55 -4.94 -16.61
C GLY A 15 -5.63 -4.01 -16.07
N ASP A 16 -5.85 -2.84 -16.68
CA ASP A 16 -6.95 -1.96 -16.32
C ASP A 16 -8.26 -2.37 -16.98
N LEU A 17 -8.20 -2.88 -18.21
CA LEU A 17 -9.37 -3.39 -18.93
C LEU A 17 -9.88 -4.72 -18.39
N THR A 18 -9.02 -5.58 -17.85
CA THR A 18 -9.44 -6.84 -17.21
C THR A 18 -10.35 -6.63 -15.99
N LYS A 19 -10.37 -5.43 -15.40
CA LYS A 19 -11.30 -5.10 -14.31
C LYS A 19 -12.75 -5.00 -14.76
N TRP A 20 -12.96 -4.76 -16.05
CA TRP A 20 -14.27 -4.50 -16.63
C TRP A 20 -14.64 -5.60 -17.63
N CYS A 21 -13.71 -5.96 -18.52
CA CYS A 21 -13.92 -6.88 -19.62
C CYS A 21 -13.19 -8.20 -19.39
N GLN A 22 -13.74 -9.28 -19.93
CA GLN A 22 -13.05 -10.56 -20.01
C GLN A 22 -12.07 -10.55 -21.18
N GLU A 23 -10.79 -10.87 -20.94
CA GLU A 23 -9.84 -11.13 -22.03
C GLU A 23 -10.09 -12.55 -22.55
N VAL A 24 -10.53 -12.67 -23.81
CA VAL A 24 -10.86 -13.96 -24.45
C VAL A 24 -9.69 -14.47 -25.31
N GLN A 25 -8.84 -13.57 -25.77
CA GLN A 25 -7.59 -13.82 -26.46
C GLN A 25 -6.65 -12.65 -26.18
N THR A 26 -5.33 -12.85 -26.32
CA THR A 26 -4.34 -11.79 -26.13
C THR A 26 -4.71 -10.50 -26.87
N GLY A 27 -5.03 -9.46 -26.11
CA GLY A 27 -5.41 -8.16 -26.66
C GLY A 27 -6.85 -8.08 -27.18
N VAL A 28 -7.70 -9.07 -26.93
CA VAL A 28 -9.12 -9.09 -27.30
C VAL A 28 -9.96 -9.19 -26.03
N TYR A 29 -10.74 -8.14 -25.76
CA TYR A 29 -11.55 -8.00 -24.56
C TYR A 29 -13.03 -7.93 -24.92
N VAL A 30 -13.86 -8.67 -24.20
CA VAL A 30 -15.31 -8.70 -24.41
C VAL A 30 -16.02 -8.25 -23.13
N GLY A 31 -17.07 -7.45 -23.28
CA GLY A 31 -17.88 -6.99 -22.16
C GLY A 31 -19.29 -6.60 -22.58
N ASN A 32 -20.16 -6.36 -21.60
CA ASN A 32 -21.51 -5.89 -21.86
C ASN A 32 -21.82 -4.68 -20.97
N PHE A 33 -21.88 -3.50 -21.58
CA PHE A 33 -22.05 -2.24 -20.87
C PHE A 33 -23.05 -1.32 -21.55
N SER A 34 -23.57 -0.38 -20.78
CA SER A 34 -24.35 0.75 -21.30
C SER A 34 -23.49 1.67 -22.17
N ALA A 35 -24.14 2.45 -23.03
CA ALA A 35 -23.48 3.44 -23.90
C ALA A 35 -22.57 4.39 -23.11
N ARG A 36 -23.02 4.85 -21.93
CA ARG A 36 -22.26 5.75 -21.06
C ARG A 36 -20.96 5.12 -20.56
N ILE A 37 -21.01 3.88 -20.07
CA ILE A 37 -19.82 3.19 -19.55
C ILE A 37 -18.86 2.86 -20.71
N ARG A 38 -19.39 2.42 -21.85
CA ARG A 38 -18.61 2.22 -23.08
C ARG A 38 -17.83 3.48 -23.47
N ASP A 39 -18.49 4.64 -23.46
CA ASP A 39 -17.86 5.89 -23.89
C ASP A 39 -16.77 6.35 -22.91
N LEU A 40 -16.96 6.16 -21.61
CA LEU A 40 -15.93 6.40 -20.59
C LEU A 40 -14.74 5.44 -20.73
N LEU A 41 -15.00 4.16 -21.01
CA LEU A 41 -13.95 3.18 -21.29
C LEU A 41 -13.14 3.57 -22.53
N TRP A 42 -13.81 4.04 -23.60
CA TRP A 42 -13.15 4.51 -24.81
C TRP A 42 -12.24 5.72 -24.57
N GLU A 43 -12.72 6.70 -23.80
CA GLU A 43 -11.92 7.88 -23.45
C GLU A 43 -10.67 7.48 -22.66
N ARG A 44 -10.83 6.56 -21.70
CA ARG A 44 -9.74 6.04 -20.87
C ARG A 44 -8.69 5.28 -21.67
N ILE A 45 -9.12 4.44 -22.61
CA ILE A 45 -8.24 3.75 -23.56
C ILE A 45 -7.45 4.80 -24.34
N THR A 46 -8.14 5.76 -24.96
CA THR A 46 -7.51 6.80 -25.80
C THR A 46 -6.46 7.60 -25.03
N LYS A 47 -6.70 7.95 -23.76
CA LYS A 47 -5.74 8.66 -22.89
C LYS A 47 -4.50 7.84 -22.53
N SER A 48 -4.63 6.51 -22.50
CA SER A 48 -3.63 5.61 -21.91
C SER A 48 -2.93 4.70 -22.93
N ILE A 49 -3.33 4.79 -24.21
CA ILE A 49 -2.88 3.89 -25.28
C ILE A 49 -1.41 4.08 -25.70
N GLY A 50 -0.87 5.28 -25.47
CA GLY A 50 0.48 5.64 -25.88
C GLY A 50 0.65 5.57 -27.41
N ASN A 51 1.59 4.73 -27.87
CA ASN A 51 1.86 4.49 -29.29
C ASN A 51 1.15 3.23 -29.85
N GLY A 52 0.31 2.59 -29.03
CA GLY A 52 -0.45 1.42 -29.46
C GLY A 52 -1.70 1.78 -30.26
N GLU A 53 -2.41 0.74 -30.69
CA GLU A 53 -3.64 0.84 -31.47
C GLU A 53 -4.77 0.12 -30.73
N ALA A 54 -5.97 0.67 -30.83
CA ALA A 54 -7.17 0.12 -30.22
C ALA A 54 -8.35 0.24 -31.17
N THR A 55 -9.20 -0.78 -31.18
CA THR A 55 -10.50 -0.73 -31.86
C THR A 55 -11.58 -1.17 -30.88
N LEU A 56 -12.63 -0.39 -30.76
CA LEU A 56 -13.81 -0.68 -29.94
C LEU A 56 -14.98 -0.93 -30.87
N ILE A 57 -15.53 -2.13 -30.84
CA ILE A 57 -16.73 -2.55 -31.56
C ILE A 57 -17.88 -2.58 -30.56
N TYR A 58 -19.06 -2.10 -30.94
CA TYR A 58 -20.24 -2.12 -30.09
C TYR A 58 -21.53 -2.21 -30.90
N SER A 59 -22.54 -2.82 -30.29
CA SER A 59 -23.86 -2.97 -30.89
C SER A 59 -24.52 -1.62 -31.17
N THR A 60 -25.12 -1.46 -32.34
CA THR A 60 -25.88 -0.28 -32.76
C THR A 60 -27.02 -0.70 -33.67
N ASN A 61 -28.06 0.14 -33.80
CA ASN A 61 -29.20 -0.13 -34.67
C ASN A 61 -28.89 0.31 -36.12
N ASN A 62 -28.19 -0.53 -36.87
CA ASN A 62 -27.96 -0.44 -38.32
C ASN A 62 -28.00 -1.85 -38.92
N GLU A 63 -27.90 -1.98 -40.25
CA GLU A 63 -27.98 -3.29 -40.92
C GLU A 63 -26.93 -4.31 -40.47
N LEU A 64 -25.74 -3.85 -40.06
CA LEU A 64 -24.70 -4.74 -39.53
C LEU A 64 -24.91 -5.12 -38.07
N GLY A 65 -25.80 -4.44 -37.35
CA GLY A 65 -26.01 -4.60 -35.91
C GLY A 65 -24.86 -4.10 -35.04
N TYR A 66 -23.83 -3.49 -35.63
CA TYR A 66 -22.68 -2.95 -34.90
C TYR A 66 -22.03 -1.75 -35.62
N THR A 67 -21.25 -1.00 -34.84
CA THR A 67 -20.32 0.00 -35.33
C THR A 67 -19.03 -0.08 -34.52
N PHE A 68 -18.02 0.69 -34.90
CA PHE A 68 -16.73 0.65 -34.24
C PHE A 68 -16.01 2.00 -34.26
N ARG A 69 -15.10 2.18 -33.31
CA ARG A 69 -14.15 3.30 -33.23
C ARG A 69 -12.74 2.75 -33.25
N THR A 70 -11.80 3.48 -33.86
CA THR A 70 -10.40 3.06 -33.90
C THR A 70 -9.48 4.24 -33.63
N THR A 71 -8.35 3.98 -32.96
CA THR A 71 -7.27 4.96 -32.77
C THR A 71 -6.18 4.87 -33.85
N ARG A 72 -6.35 3.95 -34.81
CA ARG A 72 -5.44 3.77 -35.94
C ARG A 72 -5.36 5.04 -36.78
N LYS A 73 -4.13 5.48 -37.08
CA LYS A 73 -3.87 6.72 -37.85
C LYS A 73 -3.93 6.51 -39.36
N ASP A 74 -3.71 5.28 -39.81
CA ASP A 74 -3.76 4.86 -41.22
C ASP A 74 -5.20 4.57 -41.68
N LYS A 75 -6.16 4.55 -40.75
CA LYS A 75 -7.56 4.19 -41.00
C LYS A 75 -8.49 5.31 -40.57
N GLN A 76 -9.59 5.46 -41.30
CA GLN A 76 -10.69 6.32 -40.91
C GLN A 76 -11.99 5.52 -40.98
N VAL A 77 -12.80 5.62 -39.93
CA VAL A 77 -14.17 5.08 -39.95
C VAL A 77 -15.04 6.08 -40.70
N ILE A 78 -15.65 5.63 -41.79
CA ILE A 78 -16.60 6.42 -42.58
C ILE A 78 -17.96 5.75 -42.53
N ASN A 79 -19.03 6.54 -42.52
CA ASN A 79 -20.38 6.03 -42.68
C ASN A 79 -20.76 6.24 -44.15
N PHE A 80 -21.19 5.18 -44.82
CA PHE A 80 -21.76 5.23 -46.15
C PHE A 80 -23.10 4.49 -46.09
N ASP A 81 -24.18 5.22 -46.31
CA ASP A 81 -25.54 4.66 -46.33
C ASP A 81 -25.94 3.89 -45.06
N GLY A 82 -25.57 4.41 -43.88
CA GLY A 82 -25.85 3.77 -42.59
C GLY A 82 -24.87 2.66 -42.20
N LEU A 83 -23.96 2.28 -43.10
CA LEU A 83 -22.97 1.23 -42.89
C LEU A 83 -21.59 1.80 -42.50
N PRO A 84 -20.96 1.30 -41.41
CA PRO A 84 -19.61 1.70 -41.02
C PRO A 84 -18.55 0.99 -41.88
N PHE A 85 -17.76 1.75 -42.63
CA PHE A 85 -16.64 1.27 -43.43
C PHE A 85 -15.28 1.75 -42.89
N ILE A 86 -14.22 1.01 -43.22
CA ILE A 86 -12.83 1.39 -42.96
C ILE A 86 -12.19 1.93 -44.23
N LYS A 87 -11.96 3.25 -44.28
CA LYS A 87 -11.16 3.87 -45.33
C LYS A 87 -9.68 3.80 -44.98
N HIS A 88 -8.86 3.28 -45.91
CA HIS A 88 -7.40 3.36 -45.80
C HIS A 88 -6.93 4.74 -46.26
N LEU A 89 -6.16 5.43 -45.43
CA LEU A 89 -5.59 6.72 -45.75
C LEU A 89 -4.21 6.52 -46.42
N LYS A 90 -4.07 6.98 -47.67
CA LYS A 90 -2.76 7.09 -48.33
C LYS A 90 -2.06 8.34 -47.81
N ASN A 91 -1.46 8.26 -46.62
CA ASN A 91 -0.54 9.29 -46.14
C ASN A 91 0.52 8.64 -45.27
N SER A 92 1.79 8.78 -45.67
CA SER A 92 2.95 8.48 -44.84
C SER A 92 2.93 9.39 -43.61
N PRO A 93 2.80 8.87 -42.37
CA PRO A 93 2.92 9.72 -41.21
C PRO A 93 4.39 10.14 -41.11
N GLY A 94 4.63 11.45 -41.26
CA GLY A 94 5.94 12.06 -41.02
C GLY A 94 6.55 11.57 -39.71
N SER A 95 7.88 11.44 -39.71
CA SER A 95 8.67 10.94 -38.59
C SER A 95 8.21 11.53 -37.26
N VAL A 96 7.54 10.69 -36.47
CA VAL A 96 7.03 11.10 -35.16
C VAL A 96 8.23 11.32 -34.26
N LYS A 97 8.49 12.59 -33.89
CA LYS A 97 9.49 12.92 -32.87
C LYS A 97 9.21 12.10 -31.61
N HIS A 98 10.14 11.21 -31.26
CA HIS A 98 10.13 10.42 -30.04
C HIS A 98 10.36 11.33 -28.82
N GLY A 99 9.31 12.05 -28.42
CA GLY A 99 9.29 12.82 -27.20
C GLY A 99 8.85 11.95 -26.04
N PHE A 100 9.75 11.66 -25.10
CA PHE A 100 9.40 11.07 -23.82
C PHE A 100 8.28 11.89 -23.19
N SER A 101 7.13 11.25 -22.92
CA SER A 101 6.00 11.88 -22.20
C SER A 101 6.53 12.62 -20.96
N LYS A 102 5.95 13.76 -20.59
CA LYS A 102 6.32 14.48 -19.35
C LYS A 102 6.38 13.53 -18.13
N ALA A 103 5.52 12.50 -18.10
CA ALA A 103 5.56 11.41 -17.13
C ALA A 103 6.86 10.57 -17.15
N ALA A 104 7.38 10.21 -18.32
CA ALA A 104 8.66 9.50 -18.46
C ALA A 104 9.85 10.40 -18.10
N LYS A 105 9.78 11.70 -18.41
CA LYS A 105 10.79 12.69 -17.99
C LYS A 105 10.78 12.89 -16.47
N LEU A 106 9.60 12.96 -15.84
CA LEU A 106 9.41 12.99 -14.38
C LEU A 106 9.86 11.70 -13.71
N HIS A 107 9.58 10.54 -14.31
CA HIS A 107 10.05 9.25 -13.82
C HIS A 107 11.57 9.10 -13.98
N ARG A 108 12.15 9.57 -15.10
CA ARG A 108 13.60 9.62 -15.30
C ARG A 108 14.27 10.62 -14.36
N ALA A 109 13.65 11.77 -14.09
CA ALA A 109 14.12 12.74 -13.10
C ALA A 109 14.07 12.15 -11.69
N LYS A 110 12.98 11.49 -11.29
CA LYS A 110 12.90 10.73 -10.03
C LYS A 110 13.92 9.60 -9.97
N LYS A 111 14.13 8.86 -11.06
CA LYS A 111 15.11 7.77 -11.14
C LYS A 111 16.55 8.32 -11.15
N ALA A 112 16.80 9.49 -11.74
CA ALA A 112 18.09 10.17 -11.73
C ALA A 112 18.39 10.84 -10.39
N GLN A 113 17.36 11.30 -9.66
CA GLN A 113 17.48 11.77 -8.28
C GLN A 113 17.75 10.59 -7.34
N LYS A 114 17.08 9.46 -7.56
CA LYS A 114 17.36 8.18 -6.88
C LYS A 114 18.72 7.61 -7.27
N SER A 115 19.17 7.81 -8.52
CA SER A 115 20.47 7.32 -8.99
C SER A 115 21.63 8.22 -8.58
N ARG A 116 21.43 9.55 -8.48
CA ARG A 116 22.40 10.46 -7.85
C ARG A 116 22.58 10.15 -6.36
N PHE A 117 21.51 9.75 -5.67
CA PHE A 117 21.61 9.22 -4.30
C PHE A 117 22.24 7.82 -4.21
N SER A 118 22.08 6.97 -5.23
CA SER A 118 22.68 5.63 -5.24
C SER A 118 24.12 5.58 -5.76
N GLN A 119 24.56 6.57 -6.54
CA GLN A 119 25.90 6.63 -7.12
C GLN A 119 26.91 7.35 -6.22
N ALA A 120 26.45 8.05 -5.18
CA ALA A 120 27.29 8.51 -4.07
C ALA A 120 27.58 7.41 -3.02
N ASN A 121 27.07 6.18 -3.20
CA ASN A 121 27.24 5.07 -2.25
C ASN A 121 27.87 3.82 -2.89
N SER A 122 28.79 4.02 -3.84
CA SER A 122 29.68 2.95 -4.33
C SER A 122 31.04 3.02 -3.63
N VAL A 123 31.05 3.02 -2.30
CA VAL A 123 32.21 2.62 -1.50
C VAL A 123 31.72 1.92 -0.24
N SER A 124 32.15 0.67 -0.09
CA SER A 124 32.02 -0.23 1.06
C SER A 124 30.64 -0.84 1.36
N SER A 125 30.56 -2.13 1.06
CA SER A 125 29.72 -3.13 1.70
C SER A 125 29.99 -3.20 3.21
N LYS A 126 29.41 -2.27 3.96
CA LYS A 126 29.07 -2.45 5.38
C LYS A 126 27.57 -2.21 5.51
N GLN A 127 26.86 -3.22 6.00
CA GLN A 127 25.43 -3.23 6.28
C GLN A 127 25.05 -1.92 7.00
N ARG A 128 24.28 -1.04 6.35
CA ARG A 128 23.74 0.13 7.04
C ARG A 128 22.76 -0.38 8.08
N ILE A 129 23.07 -0.16 9.36
CA ILE A 129 22.14 -0.39 10.46
C ILE A 129 20.86 0.37 10.11
N THR A 130 19.75 -0.34 10.00
CA THR A 130 18.44 0.28 9.79
C THR A 130 17.93 0.75 11.13
N ASN A 131 17.95 2.07 11.37
CA ASN A 131 17.40 2.70 12.58
C ASN A 131 15.88 2.47 12.63
N LEU A 132 15.48 1.34 13.19
CA LEU A 132 14.10 0.90 13.33
C LEU A 132 13.70 0.76 14.79
N VAL A 133 12.46 1.14 15.06
CA VAL A 133 11.76 0.80 16.29
C VAL A 133 10.41 0.20 15.92
N ALA A 134 10.14 -1.00 16.41
CA ALA A 134 8.81 -1.60 16.29
C ALA A 134 7.96 -1.17 17.48
N ILE A 135 6.68 -0.88 17.25
CA ILE A 135 5.75 -0.50 18.31
C ILE A 135 4.51 -1.37 18.28
N ASP A 136 3.86 -1.47 19.44
CA ASP A 136 2.56 -2.11 19.61
C ASP A 136 1.86 -1.49 20.83
N LEU A 137 0.55 -1.25 20.72
CA LEU A 137 -0.29 -0.71 21.79
C LEU A 137 -1.38 -1.68 22.22
N GLU A 138 -1.61 -1.74 23.54
CA GLU A 138 -2.86 -2.30 24.09
C GLU A 138 -3.81 -1.18 24.48
N THR A 139 -5.10 -1.40 24.22
CA THR A 139 -6.15 -0.40 24.42
C THR A 139 -7.42 -1.03 24.99
N THR A 140 -8.27 -0.23 25.62
CA THR A 140 -9.58 -0.70 26.14
C THR A 140 -10.62 -0.96 25.05
N GLY A 141 -10.33 -0.64 23.79
CA GLY A 141 -11.27 -0.77 22.68
C GLY A 141 -10.72 -0.27 21.36
N LEU A 142 -11.55 -0.23 20.31
CA LEU A 142 -11.06 -0.08 18.93
C LEU A 142 -10.99 1.37 18.42
N LYS A 143 -11.45 2.36 19.19
CA LYS A 143 -11.57 3.75 18.71
C LYS A 143 -10.99 4.73 19.74
N PRO A 144 -10.08 5.65 19.34
CA PRO A 144 -9.49 6.61 20.28
C PRO A 144 -10.47 7.58 20.94
N VAL A 145 -11.65 7.79 20.34
CA VAL A 145 -12.66 8.73 20.86
C VAL A 145 -13.27 8.28 22.19
N ASN A 146 -13.33 6.96 22.42
CA ASN A 146 -14.02 6.36 23.57
C ASN A 146 -13.23 5.20 24.19
N SER A 147 -11.95 5.09 23.87
CA SER A 147 -11.07 4.04 24.40
C SER A 147 -9.73 4.66 24.79
N GLU A 148 -9.05 4.03 25.73
CA GLU A 148 -7.81 4.52 26.31
C GLU A 148 -6.67 3.55 26.01
N ILE A 149 -5.46 4.08 25.85
CA ILE A 149 -4.24 3.27 25.79
C ILE A 149 -3.97 2.76 27.22
N ILE A 150 -3.71 1.47 27.35
CA ILE A 150 -3.37 0.81 28.63
C ILE A 150 -1.95 0.23 28.64
N SER A 151 -1.33 0.06 27.47
CA SER A 151 0.10 -0.26 27.36
C SER A 151 0.71 0.35 26.11
N ILE A 152 1.92 0.89 26.24
CA ILE A 152 2.77 1.34 25.13
C ILE A 152 4.03 0.49 25.14
N SER A 153 4.25 -0.27 24.06
CA SER A 153 5.47 -1.06 23.86
C SER A 153 6.26 -0.60 22.66
N ALA A 154 7.58 -0.64 22.79
CA ALA A 154 8.49 -0.41 21.69
C ALA A 154 9.74 -1.28 21.80
N VAL A 155 10.24 -1.76 20.66
CA VAL A 155 11.47 -2.53 20.56
C VAL A 155 12.37 -1.86 19.53
N LYS A 156 13.44 -1.23 20.01
CA LYS A 156 14.37 -0.45 19.20
C LYS A 156 15.58 -1.30 18.84
N MET A 157 15.96 -1.30 17.57
CA MET A 157 17.20 -1.94 17.12
C MET A 157 18.39 -1.06 17.48
N ILE A 158 19.36 -1.60 18.22
CA ILE A 158 20.63 -0.93 18.53
C ILE A 158 21.73 -1.43 17.59
N SER A 159 21.72 -2.74 17.31
CA SER A 159 22.59 -3.40 16.34
C SER A 159 21.89 -4.62 15.75
N GLU A 160 22.53 -5.36 14.85
CA GLU A 160 21.93 -6.55 14.22
C GLU A 160 21.54 -7.66 15.19
N GLN A 161 22.14 -7.68 16.39
CA GLN A 161 21.96 -8.72 17.39
C GLN A 161 21.47 -8.18 18.74
N GLN A 162 21.26 -6.86 18.84
CA GLN A 162 20.88 -6.22 20.09
C GLN A 162 19.68 -5.29 19.88
N VAL A 163 18.70 -5.47 20.76
CA VAL A 163 17.52 -4.62 20.85
C VAL A 163 17.40 -4.05 22.24
N GLU A 164 16.85 -2.85 22.32
CA GLU A 164 16.39 -2.25 23.56
C GLU A 164 14.86 -2.34 23.60
N LYS A 165 14.29 -2.56 24.78
CA LYS A 165 12.84 -2.74 24.97
C LYS A 165 12.30 -1.65 25.89
N PHE A 166 11.17 -1.08 25.50
CA PHE A 166 10.39 -0.13 26.26
C PHE A 166 8.99 -0.70 26.45
N ASN A 167 8.49 -0.59 27.68
CA ASN A 167 7.11 -0.91 28.00
C ASN A 167 6.65 -0.01 29.14
N ARG A 168 5.47 0.59 28.98
CA ARG A 168 4.78 1.31 30.06
C ARG A 168 3.33 0.90 30.10
N TYR A 169 2.83 0.67 31.31
CA TYR A 169 1.40 0.55 31.57
C TYR A 169 0.84 1.92 31.90
N ILE A 170 -0.38 2.18 31.45
CA ILE A 170 -1.03 3.47 31.65
C ILE A 170 -2.14 3.30 32.68
N LYS A 171 -2.07 4.10 33.74
CA LYS A 171 -3.14 4.18 34.72
C LYS A 171 -4.34 4.90 34.12
N ILE A 172 -5.48 4.22 34.07
CA ILE A 172 -6.74 4.76 33.55
C ILE A 172 -7.77 4.90 34.67
N LYS A 173 -8.73 5.81 34.49
CA LYS A 173 -9.86 5.97 35.42
C LYS A 173 -11.03 5.03 35.10
N SER A 174 -11.11 4.59 33.85
CA SER A 174 -12.18 3.71 33.37
C SER A 174 -11.87 2.24 33.65
N GLU A 175 -12.89 1.40 33.60
CA GLU A 175 -12.73 -0.05 33.73
C GLU A 175 -12.19 -0.65 32.41
N VAL A 176 -11.22 -1.56 32.51
CA VAL A 176 -10.78 -2.37 31.37
C VAL A 176 -11.84 -3.43 31.10
N PRO A 177 -12.44 -3.50 29.90
CA PRO A 177 -13.49 -4.48 29.63
C PRO A 177 -13.02 -5.93 29.84
N PRO A 178 -13.85 -6.84 30.39
CA PRO A 178 -13.42 -8.21 30.72
C PRO A 178 -12.84 -9.00 29.54
N ASN A 179 -13.34 -8.76 28.32
CA ASN A 179 -12.80 -9.38 27.11
C ASN A 179 -11.39 -8.88 26.77
N ILE A 180 -11.07 -7.61 27.07
CA ILE A 180 -9.72 -7.06 26.91
C ILE A 180 -8.80 -7.60 28.00
N GLN A 181 -9.23 -7.64 29.26
CA GLN A 181 -8.44 -8.24 30.34
C GLN A 181 -8.08 -9.71 30.04
N LYS A 182 -9.04 -10.48 29.51
CA LYS A 182 -8.81 -11.87 29.10
C LYS A 182 -7.82 -11.98 27.93
N LEU A 183 -7.83 -11.01 27.02
CA LEU A 183 -6.98 -11.01 25.84
C LEU A 183 -5.53 -10.62 26.17
N THR A 184 -5.35 -9.54 26.94
CA THR A 184 -4.04 -8.90 27.17
C THR A 184 -3.43 -9.26 28.52
N GLY A 185 -4.24 -9.74 29.46
CA GLY A 185 -3.84 -9.97 30.86
C GLY A 185 -3.76 -8.71 31.71
N LEU A 186 -4.12 -7.53 31.17
CA LEU A 186 -4.03 -6.25 31.88
C LEU A 186 -5.33 -5.97 32.63
N SER A 187 -5.31 -6.12 33.96
CA SER A 187 -6.43 -5.77 34.85
C SER A 187 -6.32 -4.35 35.39
N ASN A 188 -7.44 -3.76 35.81
CA ASN A 188 -7.43 -2.47 36.49
C ASN A 188 -6.50 -2.47 37.72
N GLN A 189 -6.46 -3.56 38.49
CA GLN A 189 -5.57 -3.69 39.65
C GLN A 189 -4.09 -3.55 39.26
N LEU A 190 -3.66 -4.20 38.17
CA LEU A 190 -2.29 -4.09 37.66
C LEU A 190 -1.99 -2.66 37.17
N LEU A 191 -2.92 -2.06 36.40
CA LEU A 191 -2.76 -0.70 35.90
C LEU A 191 -2.76 0.34 37.04
N ASP A 192 -3.45 0.06 38.14
CA ASP A 192 -3.47 0.94 39.30
C ASP A 192 -2.18 0.90 40.12
N SER A 193 -1.54 -0.29 40.20
CA SER A 193 -0.32 -0.51 40.96
C SER A 193 0.96 -0.22 40.17
N GLU A 194 1.00 -0.55 38.88
CA GLU A 194 2.19 -0.44 38.04
C GLU A 194 2.07 0.64 36.95
N GLY A 195 0.86 1.12 36.66
CA GLY A 195 0.63 2.10 35.62
C GLY A 195 1.07 3.50 36.02
N GLU A 196 1.60 4.23 35.05
CA GLU A 196 1.95 5.64 35.18
C GLU A 196 0.97 6.54 34.43
N SER A 197 1.14 7.86 34.55
CA SER A 197 0.33 8.81 33.80
C SER A 197 0.63 8.72 32.30
N LEU A 198 -0.39 8.95 31.47
CA LEU A 198 -0.25 8.94 30.03
C LEU A 198 0.81 9.94 29.55
N GLU A 199 0.86 11.12 30.16
CA GLU A 199 1.79 12.18 29.80
C GLU A 199 3.25 11.75 30.01
N LYS A 200 3.54 11.10 31.15
CA LYS A 200 4.88 10.60 31.46
C LYS A 200 5.29 9.49 30.50
N ALA A 201 4.39 8.54 30.25
CA ALA A 201 4.66 7.45 29.32
C ALA A 201 4.92 7.94 27.89
N LEU A 202 4.20 8.98 27.44
CA LEU A 202 4.41 9.59 26.12
C LEU A 202 5.76 10.30 26.03
N ASP A 203 6.20 11.00 27.08
CA ASP A 203 7.53 11.65 27.12
C ASP A 203 8.65 10.61 27.06
N GLU A 204 8.56 9.57 27.89
CA GLU A 204 9.55 8.50 27.89
C GLU A 204 9.54 7.70 26.58
N PHE A 205 8.35 7.46 26.00
CA PHE A 205 8.22 6.83 24.69
C PHE A 205 8.85 7.68 23.59
N GLN A 206 8.57 8.99 23.56
CA GLN A 206 9.12 9.91 22.55
C GLN A 206 10.66 9.95 22.63
N ASN A 207 11.21 10.02 23.84
CA ASN A 207 12.66 9.93 24.06
C ASN A 207 13.21 8.57 23.62
N PHE A 208 12.51 7.49 23.95
CA PHE A 208 12.91 6.13 23.60
C PHE A 208 12.94 5.91 22.09
N ILE A 209 11.98 6.41 21.31
CA ILE A 209 11.98 6.22 19.85
C ILE A 209 13.01 7.13 19.16
N GLY A 210 13.24 8.36 19.65
CA GLY A 210 14.10 9.35 19.00
C GLY A 210 13.68 9.57 17.53
N ASP A 211 14.64 9.67 16.60
CA ASP A 211 14.37 9.87 15.17
C ASP A 211 14.23 8.55 14.36
N TYR A 212 14.07 7.41 15.04
CA TYR A 212 14.03 6.11 14.37
C TYR A 212 12.77 5.97 13.51
N ALA A 213 12.86 5.22 12.41
CA ALA A 213 11.67 4.88 11.65
C ALA A 213 10.84 3.87 12.47
N ILE A 214 9.54 4.16 12.59
CA ILE A 214 8.59 3.34 13.32
C ILE A 214 8.01 2.29 12.38
N VAL A 215 8.10 1.03 12.76
CA VAL A 215 7.41 -0.09 12.10
C VAL A 215 6.31 -0.63 12.99
N GLY A 216 5.21 -1.06 12.40
CA GLY A 216 4.11 -1.71 13.11
C GLY A 216 3.36 -2.65 12.19
N TYR A 217 2.52 -3.51 12.77
CA TYR A 217 1.65 -4.40 12.00
C TYR A 217 0.20 -3.93 12.14
N ASN A 218 -0.41 -3.46 11.04
CA ASN A 218 -1.66 -2.70 11.10
C ASN A 218 -1.51 -1.35 11.83
N LEU A 219 -0.35 -0.72 11.64
CA LEU A 219 0.14 0.47 12.36
C LEU A 219 -0.80 1.69 12.34
N LEU A 220 -1.72 1.77 11.36
CA LEU A 220 -2.72 2.83 11.34
C LEU A 220 -3.55 2.86 12.64
N PHE A 221 -3.82 1.69 13.22
CA PHE A 221 -4.49 1.58 14.51
C PHE A 221 -3.71 2.32 15.60
N ASP A 222 -2.47 1.91 15.85
CA ASP A 222 -1.59 2.49 16.86
C ASP A 222 -1.37 3.98 16.63
N GLN A 223 -1.16 4.39 15.38
CA GLN A 223 -0.95 5.78 15.00
C GLN A 223 -2.16 6.66 15.39
N THR A 224 -3.39 6.18 15.19
CA THR A 224 -4.58 6.96 15.57
C THR A 224 -4.71 7.12 17.07
N PHE A 225 -4.34 6.10 17.86
CA PHE A 225 -4.33 6.17 19.31
C PHE A 225 -3.21 7.08 19.84
N LEU A 226 -1.98 6.94 19.33
CA LEU A 226 -0.87 7.81 19.70
C LEU A 226 -1.19 9.27 19.40
N ASN A 227 -1.66 9.58 18.19
CA ASN A 227 -2.00 10.96 17.82
C ASN A 227 -3.03 11.57 18.78
N ALA A 228 -4.10 10.82 19.09
CA ALA A 228 -5.11 11.26 20.05
C ALA A 228 -4.52 11.46 21.45
N ALA A 229 -3.64 10.57 21.89
CA ALA A 229 -2.96 10.65 23.19
C ALA A 229 -2.01 11.87 23.28
N PHE A 230 -1.19 12.12 22.25
CA PHE A 230 -0.32 13.30 22.18
C PHE A 230 -1.15 14.60 22.20
N ILE A 231 -2.25 14.67 21.43
CA ILE A 231 -3.15 15.83 21.45
C ILE A 231 -3.78 16.02 22.85
N LYS A 232 -4.31 14.95 23.46
CA LYS A 232 -4.92 14.97 24.80
C LYS A 232 -3.93 15.44 25.87
N ALA A 233 -2.66 15.08 25.72
CA ALA A 233 -1.57 15.48 26.61
C ALA A 233 -1.01 16.89 26.31
N ASN A 234 -1.59 17.64 25.36
CA ASN A 234 -1.07 18.93 24.87
C ASN A 234 0.40 18.86 24.39
N LYS A 235 0.77 17.75 23.75
CA LYS A 235 2.12 17.50 23.21
C LYS A 235 2.09 17.52 21.69
N GLN A 236 3.24 17.82 21.09
CA GLN A 236 3.41 17.75 19.65
C GLN A 236 3.38 16.30 19.17
N ILE A 237 2.64 16.03 18.10
CA ILE A 237 2.61 14.72 17.46
C ILE A 237 4.00 14.38 16.90
N ILE A 238 4.43 13.14 17.11
CA ILE A 238 5.70 12.63 16.60
C ILE A 238 5.79 12.70 15.07
N SER A 239 6.95 13.09 14.55
CA SER A 239 7.21 13.26 13.11
C SER A 239 7.95 12.09 12.48
N ASN A 240 8.14 10.99 13.22
CA ASN A 240 8.85 9.81 12.75
C ASN A 240 8.22 9.23 11.48
N ARG A 241 9.06 8.69 10.60
CA ARG A 241 8.58 7.93 9.46
C ARG A 241 7.89 6.64 9.95
N MET A 242 6.62 6.50 9.65
CA MET A 242 5.81 5.33 9.99
C MET A 242 5.68 4.37 8.80
N ILE A 243 5.85 3.07 9.07
CA ILE A 243 5.84 2.01 8.06
C ILE A 243 4.94 0.86 8.55
N ASP A 244 3.79 0.70 7.92
CA ASP A 244 2.91 -0.45 8.16
C ASP A 244 3.41 -1.67 7.37
N LEU A 245 3.68 -2.78 8.07
CA LEU A 245 4.11 -4.03 7.47
C LEU A 245 2.96 -4.81 6.82
N MET A 246 1.72 -4.65 7.27
CA MET A 246 0.60 -5.46 6.77
C MET A 246 0.38 -5.30 5.25
N PRO A 247 0.38 -4.08 4.64
CA PRO A 247 0.29 -3.92 3.19
C PRO A 247 1.47 -4.54 2.43
N ILE A 248 2.66 -4.53 3.02
CA ILE A 248 3.87 -5.11 2.43
C ILE A 248 3.73 -6.63 2.37
N VAL A 249 3.29 -7.23 3.48
CA VAL A 249 3.03 -8.67 3.56
C VAL A 249 1.91 -9.08 2.60
N LYS A 250 0.79 -8.35 2.53
CA LYS A 250 -0.30 -8.63 1.56
C LYS A 250 0.18 -8.65 0.11
N LYS A 251 1.20 -7.85 -0.22
CA LYS A 251 1.79 -7.82 -1.54
C LYS A 251 2.75 -8.99 -1.78
N ASP A 252 3.49 -9.39 -0.75
CA ASP A 252 4.45 -10.50 -0.81
C ASP A 252 3.76 -11.88 -0.80
N GLN A 253 2.77 -12.04 0.08
CA GLN A 253 2.07 -13.30 0.39
C GLN A 253 0.58 -13.16 0.08
N LYS A 254 0.20 -13.25 -1.19
CA LYS A 254 -1.17 -12.94 -1.65
C LYS A 254 -2.24 -13.94 -1.22
N PHE A 255 -1.84 -15.15 -0.82
CA PHE A 255 -2.73 -16.30 -0.65
C PHE A 255 -2.75 -16.87 0.77
N LEU A 256 -2.42 -16.05 1.79
CA LEU A 256 -2.59 -16.45 3.18
C LEU A 256 -4.07 -16.56 3.53
N ASP A 257 -4.42 -17.54 4.38
CA ASP A 257 -5.78 -17.76 4.88
C ASP A 257 -6.37 -16.48 5.49
N ASN A 258 -5.54 -15.75 6.23
CA ASN A 258 -5.83 -14.42 6.73
C ASN A 258 -4.52 -13.65 7.02
N TYR A 259 -4.64 -12.36 7.29
CA TYR A 259 -3.51 -11.46 7.57
C TYR A 259 -3.51 -11.00 9.03
N ARG A 260 -3.87 -11.88 9.97
CA ARG A 260 -3.60 -11.63 11.40
C ARG A 260 -2.11 -11.84 11.63
N LEU A 261 -1.54 -11.09 12.58
CA LEU A 261 -0.11 -11.15 12.89
C LEU A 261 0.36 -12.60 13.12
N ALA A 262 -0.33 -13.37 13.95
CA ALA A 262 -0.01 -14.78 14.21
C ALA A 262 0.10 -15.66 12.95
N THR A 263 -0.83 -15.52 11.99
CA THR A 263 -0.80 -16.27 10.72
C THR A 263 0.39 -15.86 9.87
N VAL A 264 0.68 -14.56 9.83
CA VAL A 264 1.84 -14.03 9.11
C VAL A 264 3.15 -14.50 9.73
N LEU A 265 3.31 -14.37 11.05
CA LEU A 265 4.53 -14.79 11.74
C LEU A 265 4.82 -16.28 11.50
N LYS A 266 3.80 -17.14 11.58
CA LYS A 266 3.92 -18.55 11.25
C LYS A 266 4.43 -18.78 9.82
N ASN A 267 3.92 -18.04 8.83
CA ASN A 267 4.36 -18.15 7.44
C ASN A 267 5.82 -17.70 7.22
N TYR A 268 6.31 -16.75 8.02
CA TYR A 268 7.71 -16.28 7.95
C TYR A 268 8.66 -17.03 8.89
N GLU A 269 8.17 -18.07 9.57
CA GLU A 269 8.90 -18.88 10.56
C GLU A 269 9.44 -18.01 11.70
N ILE A 270 8.60 -17.13 12.23
CA ILE A 270 8.91 -16.25 13.37
C ILE A 270 8.07 -16.71 14.56
N GLU A 271 8.73 -17.00 15.67
CA GLU A 271 8.07 -17.36 16.92
C GLU A 271 7.62 -16.13 17.69
N ASN A 272 6.44 -16.22 18.30
CA ASN A 272 5.92 -15.22 19.23
C ASN A 272 5.46 -15.94 20.49
N GLY A 273 6.32 -15.96 21.50
CA GLY A 273 6.13 -16.77 22.70
C GLY A 273 4.92 -16.36 23.54
N HIS A 274 4.49 -15.10 23.45
CA HIS A 274 3.35 -14.57 24.21
C HIS A 274 2.50 -13.62 23.36
N PRO A 275 1.64 -14.13 22.46
CA PRO A 275 0.72 -13.29 21.69
C PRO A 275 -0.18 -12.44 22.61
N HIS A 276 -0.51 -11.22 22.19
CA HIS A 276 -1.29 -10.27 22.99
C HIS A 276 -0.57 -9.76 24.24
N ARG A 277 0.76 -9.86 24.23
CA ARG A 277 1.63 -9.04 25.07
C ARG A 277 2.35 -8.08 24.16
N SER A 278 2.09 -6.80 24.30
CA SER A 278 2.57 -5.78 23.37
C SER A 278 4.10 -5.76 23.16
N VAL A 279 4.91 -6.11 24.17
CA VAL A 279 6.37 -6.25 23.98
C VAL A 279 6.72 -7.44 23.08
N SER A 280 6.01 -8.55 23.23
CA SER A 280 6.20 -9.76 22.43
C SER A 280 5.78 -9.52 20.98
N ASP A 281 4.63 -8.86 20.79
CA ASP A 281 4.10 -8.49 19.48
C ASP A 281 5.00 -7.45 18.78
N ALA A 282 5.50 -6.44 19.50
CA ALA A 282 6.49 -5.50 18.98
C ALA A 282 7.82 -6.19 18.62
N THR A 283 8.29 -7.15 19.42
CA THR A 283 9.51 -7.93 19.11
C THR A 283 9.31 -8.73 17.81
N ALA A 284 8.22 -9.49 17.71
CA ALA A 284 7.92 -10.28 16.52
C ALA A 284 7.69 -9.40 15.27
N THR A 285 7.14 -8.20 15.45
CA THR A 285 6.99 -7.20 14.38
C THR A 285 8.35 -6.68 13.89
N LEU A 286 9.31 -6.45 14.79
CA LEU A 286 10.68 -6.09 14.40
C LEU A 286 11.35 -7.21 13.62
N ASP A 287 11.22 -8.46 14.08
CA ASP A 287 11.77 -9.64 13.39
C ASP A 287 11.15 -9.81 12.00
N LEU A 288 9.86 -9.55 11.85
CA LEU A 288 9.17 -9.56 10.57
C LEU A 288 9.70 -8.45 9.64
N ALA A 289 9.91 -7.24 10.16
CA ALA A 289 10.52 -6.15 9.38
C ALA A 289 11.92 -6.54 8.88
N LEU A 290 12.75 -7.12 9.75
CA LEU A 290 14.08 -7.61 9.42
C LEU A 290 14.05 -8.71 8.35
N LYS A 291 13.15 -9.69 8.48
CA LYS A 291 12.96 -10.75 7.47
C LYS A 291 12.52 -10.17 6.12
N LEU A 292 11.61 -9.18 6.11
CA LEU A 292 11.17 -8.51 4.89
C LEU A 292 12.29 -7.68 4.24
N ILE A 293 13.18 -7.07 5.01
CA ILE A 293 14.38 -6.37 4.52
C ILE A 293 15.34 -7.37 3.89
N LYS A 294 15.64 -8.47 4.60
CA LYS A 294 16.50 -9.55 4.11
C LYS A 294 15.99 -10.14 2.80
N ASN A 295 14.67 -10.28 2.66
CA ASN A 295 14.00 -10.76 1.44
C ASN A 295 13.86 -9.68 0.35
N GLY A 296 14.36 -8.47 0.57
CA GLY A 296 14.33 -7.35 -0.38
C GLY A 296 12.94 -6.74 -0.61
N LYS A 297 11.96 -7.03 0.27
CA LYS A 297 10.56 -6.60 0.18
C LYS A 297 10.31 -5.26 0.86
N LEU A 298 11.02 -5.00 1.96
CA LEU A 298 11.02 -3.71 2.66
C LEU A 298 12.32 -2.96 2.37
N ARG A 299 12.22 -1.66 2.07
CA ARG A 299 13.36 -0.75 1.91
C ARG A 299 13.11 0.49 2.73
N ILE A 300 14.09 0.84 3.57
CA ILE A 300 14.05 1.97 4.48
C ILE A 300 14.94 3.05 3.91
#